data_AF-A0A9D6M6C2-F1
#
_entry.id   AF-A0A9D6M6C2-F1
#
_cell.length_a   1.000
_cell.length_b   1.000
_cell.length_c   1.000
_cell.angle_alpha   90.00
_cell.angle_beta   90.00
_cell.angle_gamma   90.00
#
_symmetry.space_group_name_H-M   'P 1'
#
loop_
_entity.id
_entity.type
_entity.pdbx_description
1 polymer ?
#
loop_
_entity_poly.entity_id
_entity_poly.type
_entity_poly.pdbx_seq_one_letter_code
_entity_poly.pdbx_strand_id
1 'polypeptide(L)'
;MMNAILFAYMPYVLLMTAIVGTIYRYTTNRFSWSSQSSQFLENRALFFGSFPWHYGIVLVLLGHIIGLLTPSSILAWNSAPLRLYILEVSGLALGLLALFGLLALAYRRLTNNRVKAMTTSWDVLLLIILLIQVATGIGNAILYRWGSNWYAATAVPWMWSVLTLNPNVEYVANLPLITKAHIFNAMLFIGLIPFTRLVHVFVINIYKYLWRPYQVVRWYHRDSQTENIIQYK
;
A
#
# COMPACT_ATOMS: atom_id res chain seq x y z
N MET A 1 -12.55 -0.21 -25.72
CA MET A 1 -12.50 1.15 -25.12
C MET A 1 -12.28 1.13 -23.61
N MET A 2 -13.10 0.44 -22.81
CA MET A 2 -12.97 0.39 -21.34
C MET A 2 -11.57 -0.02 -20.84
N ASN A 3 -10.98 -1.10 -21.39
CA ASN A 3 -9.65 -1.54 -20.96
C ASN A 3 -8.56 -0.46 -21.19
N ALA A 4 -8.66 0.35 -22.25
CA ALA A 4 -7.70 1.43 -22.50
C ALA A 4 -7.83 2.54 -21.45
N ILE A 5 -9.05 2.92 -21.08
CA ILE A 5 -9.30 3.89 -20.01
C ILE A 5 -8.68 3.39 -18.71
N LEU A 6 -9.03 2.19 -18.28
CA LEU A 6 -8.64 1.67 -16.97
C LEU A 6 -7.16 1.28 -16.86
N PHE A 7 -6.55 0.76 -17.94
CA PHE A 7 -5.23 0.13 -17.88
C PHE A 7 -4.17 0.78 -18.77
N ALA A 8 -4.52 1.80 -19.57
CA ALA A 8 -3.53 2.66 -20.24
C ALA A 8 -3.50 4.07 -19.63
N TYR A 9 -4.64 4.74 -19.48
CA TYR A 9 -4.66 6.16 -19.08
C TYR A 9 -4.72 6.36 -17.56
N MET A 10 -5.64 5.67 -16.88
CA MET A 10 -5.80 5.78 -15.42
C MET A 10 -4.52 5.51 -14.59
N PRO A 11 -3.62 4.57 -14.98
CA PRO A 11 -2.36 4.39 -14.26
C PRO A 11 -1.56 5.70 -14.15
N TYR A 12 -1.45 6.48 -15.23
CA TYR A 12 -0.72 7.74 -15.20
C TYR A 12 -1.39 8.79 -14.32
N VAL A 13 -2.72 8.90 -14.38
CA VAL A 13 -3.47 9.86 -13.53
C VAL A 13 -3.25 9.54 -12.05
N LEU A 14 -3.36 8.26 -11.67
CA LEU A 14 -3.23 7.82 -10.29
C LEU A 14 -1.78 7.91 -9.79
N LEU A 15 -0.80 7.53 -10.61
CA LEU A 15 0.62 7.68 -10.28
C LEU A 15 1.03 9.15 -10.14
N MET A 16 0.63 10.02 -11.07
CA MET A 16 0.93 11.44 -10.99
C MET A 16 0.26 12.09 -9.78
N THR A 17 -0.99 11.73 -9.50
CA THR A 17 -1.69 12.17 -8.28
C THR A 17 -0.94 11.73 -7.03
N ALA A 18 -0.50 10.47 -6.98
CA ALA A 18 0.25 9.94 -5.84
C ALA A 18 1.57 10.68 -5.64
N ILE A 19 2.36 10.89 -6.70
CA ILE A 19 3.67 11.55 -6.62
C ILE A 19 3.52 13.03 -6.27
N VAL A 20 2.78 13.78 -7.07
CA VAL A 20 2.64 15.24 -6.90
C VAL A 20 1.93 15.56 -5.59
N GLY A 21 0.83 14.85 -5.28
CA GLY A 21 0.10 15.06 -4.04
C GLY A 21 0.94 14.74 -2.80
N THR A 22 1.82 13.74 -2.88
CA THR A 22 2.69 13.35 -1.76
C THR A 22 3.74 14.43 -1.51
N ILE A 23 4.41 14.90 -2.56
CA ILE A 23 5.38 16.00 -2.47
C ILE A 23 4.71 17.27 -1.95
N TYR A 24 3.54 17.62 -2.48
CA TYR A 24 2.78 18.78 -2.05
C TYR A 24 2.40 18.69 -0.57
N ARG A 25 1.83 17.57 -0.10
CA ARG A 25 1.48 17.39 1.31
C ARG A 25 2.71 17.41 2.22
N TYR A 26 3.81 16.81 1.79
CA TYR A 26 5.06 16.82 2.55
C TYR A 26 5.68 18.22 2.67
N THR A 27 5.53 19.07 1.66
CA THR A 27 6.09 20.43 1.68
C THR A 27 5.19 21.43 2.39
N THR A 28 3.86 21.31 2.26
CA THR A 28 2.89 22.28 2.79
C THR A 28 2.31 21.89 4.15
N ASN A 29 2.18 20.59 4.47
CA ASN A 29 1.50 20.13 5.68
C ASN A 29 2.22 18.94 6.35
N ARG A 30 3.47 19.20 6.79
CA ARG A 30 4.31 18.21 7.48
C ARG A 30 3.70 17.65 8.75
N PHE A 31 2.92 18.45 9.50
CA PHE A 31 2.28 18.00 10.74
C PHE A 31 1.24 16.89 10.50
N SER A 32 0.57 16.89 9.35
CA SER A 32 -0.36 15.82 8.97
C SER A 32 0.33 14.49 8.62
N TRP A 33 1.66 14.47 8.49
CA TRP A 33 2.45 13.31 8.06
C TRP A 33 2.75 12.37 9.24
N SER A 34 1.78 11.53 9.59
CA SER A 34 1.85 10.62 10.74
C SER A 34 1.05 9.34 10.49
N SER A 35 1.33 8.29 11.27
CA SER A 35 0.53 7.06 11.29
C SER A 35 -0.87 7.25 11.88
N GLN A 36 -1.11 8.39 12.54
CA GLN A 36 -2.39 8.73 13.18
C GLN A 36 -2.86 7.58 14.08
N SER A 37 -1.98 7.16 15.01
CA SER A 37 -2.21 6.02 15.88
C SER A 37 -3.42 6.25 16.78
N SER A 38 -4.23 5.22 16.95
CA SER A 38 -5.37 5.20 17.87
C SER A 38 -5.13 4.27 19.06
N GLN A 39 -3.89 3.83 19.26
CA GLN A 39 -3.51 2.87 20.30
C GLN A 39 -3.79 3.37 21.71
N PHE A 40 -3.57 4.65 21.95
CA PHE A 40 -3.85 5.28 23.24
C PHE A 40 -5.33 5.15 23.64
N LEU A 41 -6.26 5.20 22.68
CA LEU A 41 -7.69 5.11 22.93
C LEU A 41 -8.15 3.68 23.24
N GLU A 42 -7.54 2.70 22.57
CA GLU A 42 -7.83 1.27 22.71
C GLU A 42 -6.62 0.46 22.17
N ASN A 43 -6.05 -0.41 23.00
CA ASN A 43 -4.84 -1.19 22.65
C ASN A 43 -5.08 -2.72 22.59
N ARG A 44 -6.07 -3.26 23.31
CA ARG A 44 -6.26 -4.71 23.44
C ARG A 44 -6.64 -5.34 22.10
N ALA A 45 -7.65 -4.81 21.42
CA ALA A 45 -8.03 -5.27 20.09
C ALA A 45 -7.04 -4.79 19.01
N LEU A 46 -6.39 -3.64 19.23
CA LEU A 46 -5.40 -3.12 18.29
C LEU A 46 -4.26 -4.10 18.05
N PHE A 47 -3.70 -4.74 19.08
CA PHE A 47 -2.59 -5.67 18.92
C PHE A 47 -2.93 -6.81 17.95
N PHE A 48 -4.05 -7.49 18.21
CA PHE A 48 -4.53 -8.61 17.40
C PHE A 48 -5.00 -8.21 16.00
N GLY A 49 -5.32 -6.95 15.76
CA GLY A 49 -5.58 -6.46 14.40
C GLY A 49 -4.31 -6.01 13.68
N SER A 50 -3.52 -5.17 14.34
CA SER A 50 -2.36 -4.48 13.75
C SER A 50 -1.21 -5.43 13.45
N PHE A 51 -0.93 -6.40 14.32
CA PHE A 51 0.15 -7.37 14.09
C PHE A 51 -0.10 -8.22 12.83
N PRO A 52 -1.19 -9.01 12.74
CA PRO A 52 -1.42 -9.83 11.55
C PRO A 52 -1.65 -8.99 10.29
N TRP A 53 -2.28 -7.82 10.40
CA TRP A 53 -2.42 -6.89 9.27
C TRP A 53 -1.06 -6.51 8.69
N HIS A 54 -0.18 -5.92 9.49
CA HIS A 54 1.09 -5.39 8.97
C HIS A 54 2.05 -6.50 8.54
N TYR A 55 2.18 -7.58 9.30
CA TYR A 55 3.05 -8.69 8.89
C TYR A 55 2.55 -9.36 7.61
N GLY A 56 1.24 -9.60 7.50
CA GLY A 56 0.64 -10.14 6.29
C GLY A 56 0.84 -9.22 5.09
N ILE A 57 0.38 -7.96 5.18
CA ILE A 57 0.39 -7.04 4.03
C ILE A 57 1.82 -6.65 3.60
N VAL A 58 2.74 -6.44 4.54
CA VAL A 58 4.13 -6.07 4.20
C VAL A 58 4.81 -7.21 3.47
N LEU A 59 4.68 -8.45 3.93
CA LEU A 59 5.30 -9.60 3.28
C LEU A 59 4.66 -9.90 1.92
N VAL A 60 3.33 -9.78 1.80
CA VAL A 60 2.63 -9.91 0.50
C VAL A 60 3.10 -8.83 -0.47
N LEU A 61 3.18 -7.58 -0.03
CA LEU A 61 3.61 -6.46 -0.86
C LEU A 61 5.08 -6.62 -1.30
N LEU A 62 5.96 -7.08 -0.40
CA LEU A 62 7.34 -7.40 -0.73
C LEU A 62 7.43 -8.52 -1.77
N GLY A 63 6.62 -9.57 -1.65
CA GLY A 63 6.52 -10.63 -2.66
C GLY A 63 6.12 -10.10 -4.04
N HIS A 64 5.14 -9.19 -4.10
CA HIS A 64 4.74 -8.52 -5.35
C HIS A 64 5.88 -7.67 -5.92
N ILE A 65 6.55 -6.85 -5.09
CA ILE A 65 7.66 -5.99 -5.54
C ILE A 65 8.81 -6.84 -6.07
N ILE A 66 9.19 -7.91 -5.37
CA ILE A 66 10.23 -8.83 -5.83
C ILE A 66 9.82 -9.44 -7.17
N GLY A 67 8.59 -9.95 -7.30
CA GLY A 67 8.12 -10.54 -8.55
C GLY A 67 8.04 -9.55 -9.72
N LEU A 68 7.72 -8.29 -9.46
CA LEU A 68 7.76 -7.21 -10.45
C LEU A 68 9.19 -6.94 -10.95
N LEU A 69 10.17 -6.95 -10.03
CA LEU A 69 11.56 -6.64 -10.34
C LEU A 69 12.31 -7.84 -10.96
N THR A 70 11.92 -9.07 -10.63
CA THR A 70 12.62 -10.29 -11.08
C THR A 70 11.68 -11.35 -11.68
N PRO A 71 10.86 -11.01 -12.70
CA PRO A 71 9.85 -11.93 -13.24
C PRO A 71 10.43 -13.23 -13.79
N SER A 72 11.59 -13.17 -14.46
CA SER A 72 12.29 -14.36 -14.97
C SER A 72 12.73 -15.30 -13.84
N SER A 73 13.18 -14.75 -12.72
CA SER A 73 13.55 -15.52 -11.53
C SER A 73 12.34 -16.20 -10.89
N ILE A 74 11.18 -15.55 -10.87
CA ILE A 74 9.93 -16.17 -10.40
C ILE A 74 9.52 -17.34 -11.29
N LEU A 75 9.54 -17.16 -12.61
CA LEU A 75 9.22 -18.23 -13.56
C LEU A 75 10.19 -19.42 -13.44
N ALA A 76 11.49 -19.14 -13.28
CA ALA A 76 12.50 -20.17 -13.05
C ALA A 76 12.30 -20.89 -11.71
N TRP A 77 11.96 -20.16 -10.64
CA TRP A 77 11.63 -20.74 -9.33
C TRP A 77 10.43 -21.69 -9.43
N ASN A 78 9.39 -21.26 -10.13
CA ASN A 78 8.14 -21.97 -10.31
C ASN A 78 8.22 -23.18 -11.26
N SER A 79 9.34 -23.34 -12.00
CA SER A 79 9.57 -24.52 -12.85
C SER A 79 9.58 -25.84 -12.07
N ALA A 80 9.91 -25.80 -10.79
CA ALA A 80 9.82 -26.94 -9.88
C ALA A 80 8.47 -26.90 -9.14
N PRO A 81 7.59 -27.91 -9.28
CA PRO A 81 6.24 -27.90 -8.71
C PRO A 81 6.20 -27.63 -7.20
N LEU A 82 7.13 -28.20 -6.43
CA LEU A 82 7.19 -27.97 -4.98
C LEU A 82 7.47 -26.50 -4.64
N ARG A 83 8.37 -25.84 -5.37
CA ARG A 83 8.74 -24.43 -5.17
C ARG A 83 7.57 -23.49 -5.51
N LEU A 84 6.85 -23.80 -6.59
CA LEU A 84 5.60 -23.12 -6.96
C LEU A 84 4.57 -23.23 -5.83
N TYR A 85 4.30 -24.44 -5.32
CA TYR A 85 3.33 -24.62 -4.24
C TYR A 85 3.74 -23.88 -2.96
N ILE A 86 5.02 -23.91 -2.58
CA ILE A 86 5.52 -23.15 -1.43
C ILE A 86 5.23 -21.65 -1.61
N LEU A 87 5.50 -21.10 -2.80
CA LEU A 87 5.28 -19.69 -3.08
C LEU A 87 3.78 -19.32 -3.03
N GLU A 88 2.91 -20.10 -3.68
CA GLU A 88 1.47 -19.78 -3.73
C GLU A 88 0.78 -19.99 -2.38
N VAL A 89 1.09 -21.08 -1.67
CA VAL A 89 0.51 -21.38 -0.35
C VAL A 89 0.98 -20.37 0.69
N SER A 90 2.27 -19.99 0.68
CA SER A 90 2.75 -18.94 1.59
C SER A 90 2.13 -17.58 1.29
N GLY A 91 2.00 -17.22 0.01
CA GLY A 91 1.29 -16.00 -0.42
C GLY A 91 -0.17 -15.98 0.04
N LEU A 92 -0.89 -17.09 -0.12
CA LEU A 92 -2.27 -17.23 0.35
C LEU A 92 -2.37 -17.14 1.88
N ALA A 93 -1.48 -17.82 2.61
CA ALA A 93 -1.45 -17.79 4.07
C ALA A 93 -1.22 -16.36 4.59
N LEU A 94 -0.29 -15.61 4.00
CA LEU A 94 -0.03 -14.22 4.35
C LEU A 94 -1.21 -13.31 3.97
N GLY A 95 -1.88 -13.56 2.84
CA GLY A 95 -3.10 -12.88 2.44
C GLY A 95 -4.23 -13.07 3.47
N LEU A 96 -4.45 -14.32 3.92
CA LEU A 96 -5.43 -14.65 4.96
C LEU A 96 -5.07 -14.00 6.31
N LEU A 97 -3.78 -13.97 6.67
CA LEU A 97 -3.30 -13.27 7.87
C LEU A 97 -3.61 -11.77 7.78
N ALA A 98 -3.33 -11.14 6.62
CA ALA A 98 -3.66 -9.75 6.37
C ALA A 98 -5.16 -9.49 6.47
N LEU A 99 -6.00 -10.35 5.87
CA LEU A 99 -7.45 -10.24 5.92
C LEU A 99 -7.97 -10.32 7.37
N PHE A 100 -7.50 -11.29 8.14
CA PHE A 100 -7.87 -11.42 9.55
C PHE A 100 -7.55 -10.14 10.33
N GLY A 101 -6.33 -9.62 10.20
CA GLY A 101 -5.93 -8.38 10.86
C GLY A 101 -6.76 -7.18 10.43
N LEU A 102 -7.05 -7.07 9.13
CA LEU A 102 -7.85 -5.98 8.58
C LEU A 102 -9.30 -6.03 9.07
N LEU A 103 -9.91 -7.21 9.14
CA LEU A 103 -11.26 -7.40 9.68
C LEU A 103 -11.31 -7.07 11.18
N ALA A 104 -10.31 -7.49 11.96
CA ALA A 104 -10.21 -7.13 13.37
C ALA A 104 -10.06 -5.60 13.57
N LEU A 105 -9.25 -4.94 12.74
CA LEU A 105 -9.12 -3.47 12.76
C LEU A 105 -10.41 -2.77 12.33
N ALA A 106 -11.11 -3.29 11.32
CA ALA A 106 -12.41 -2.80 10.89
C ALA A 106 -13.45 -2.91 12.00
N TYR A 107 -13.58 -4.10 12.59
CA TYR A 107 -14.47 -4.36 13.72
C TYR A 107 -14.20 -3.40 14.88
N ARG A 108 -12.93 -3.26 15.28
CA ARG A 108 -12.51 -2.32 16.33
C ARG A 108 -12.93 -0.88 16.04
N ARG A 109 -12.73 -0.43 14.80
CA ARG A 109 -13.03 0.94 14.38
C ARG A 109 -14.54 1.23 14.37
N LEU A 110 -15.36 0.23 14.10
CA LEU A 110 -16.82 0.35 14.04
C LEU A 110 -17.50 0.19 15.41
N THR A 111 -16.91 -0.59 16.32
CA THR A 111 -17.53 -0.94 17.61
C THR A 111 -17.00 -0.16 18.80
N ASN A 112 -15.74 0.28 18.79
CA ASN A 112 -15.19 1.05 19.91
C ASN A 112 -15.56 2.54 19.79
N ASN A 113 -16.38 3.05 20.71
CA ASN A 113 -16.86 4.44 20.70
C ASN A 113 -15.73 5.49 20.66
N ARG A 114 -14.61 5.26 21.36
CA ARG A 114 -13.48 6.21 21.39
C ARG A 114 -12.75 6.26 20.05
N VAL A 115 -12.51 5.11 19.43
CA VAL A 115 -11.87 5.00 18.11
C VAL A 115 -12.78 5.54 17.02
N LYS A 116 -14.08 5.23 17.11
CA LYS A 116 -15.11 5.69 16.17
C LYS A 116 -15.21 7.22 16.17
N ALA A 117 -15.18 7.85 17.35
CA ALA A 117 -15.22 9.30 17.49
C ALA A 117 -14.04 10.04 16.81
N MET A 118 -12.91 9.35 16.60
CA MET A 118 -11.71 9.90 15.94
C MET A 118 -11.51 9.37 14.51
N THR A 119 -12.47 8.63 13.99
CA THR A 119 -12.39 8.05 12.64
C THR A 119 -12.91 9.05 11.62
N THR A 120 -12.11 9.31 10.58
CA THR A 120 -12.48 10.22 9.49
C THR A 120 -13.09 9.45 8.31
N SER A 121 -13.80 10.15 7.41
CA SER A 121 -14.30 9.55 6.16
C SER A 121 -13.17 8.96 5.30
N TRP A 122 -11.98 9.57 5.33
CA TRP A 122 -10.78 9.06 4.65
C TRP A 122 -10.29 7.74 5.23
N ASP A 123 -10.39 7.54 6.54
CA ASP A 123 -10.04 6.27 7.18
C ASP A 123 -11.01 5.15 6.75
N VAL A 124 -12.30 5.46 6.64
CA VAL A 124 -13.33 4.51 6.19
C VAL A 124 -13.15 4.16 4.72
N LEU A 125 -12.95 5.16 3.85
CA LEU A 125 -12.68 4.93 2.43
C LEU A 125 -11.44 4.04 2.24
N LEU A 126 -10.34 4.35 2.94
CA LEU A 126 -9.13 3.56 2.87
C LEU A 126 -9.37 2.12 3.34
N LEU A 127 -10.11 1.93 4.43
CA LEU A 127 -10.44 0.60 4.94
C LEU A 127 -11.24 -0.23 3.92
N ILE A 128 -12.20 0.38 3.23
CA ILE A 128 -12.97 -0.27 2.17
C ILE A 128 -12.06 -0.67 1.01
N ILE A 129 -11.22 0.25 0.53
CA ILE A 129 -10.28 -0.01 -0.57
C ILE A 129 -9.32 -1.15 -0.22
N LEU A 130 -8.80 -1.17 1.00
CA LEU A 130 -7.94 -2.24 1.49
C LEU A 130 -8.67 -3.59 1.59
N LEU A 131 -9.92 -3.60 2.08
CA LEU A 131 -10.72 -4.82 2.17
C LEU A 131 -10.98 -5.40 0.78
N ILE A 132 -11.36 -4.56 -0.18
CA ILE A 132 -11.53 -4.96 -1.58
C ILE A 132 -10.20 -5.49 -2.15
N GLN A 133 -9.07 -4.82 -1.89
CA GLN A 133 -7.77 -5.26 -2.38
C GLN A 133 -7.41 -6.66 -1.89
N VAL A 134 -7.52 -6.90 -0.58
CA VAL A 134 -7.16 -8.17 0.03
C VAL A 134 -8.14 -9.27 -0.37
N ALA A 135 -9.45 -8.99 -0.36
CA ALA A 135 -10.47 -9.95 -0.76
C ALA A 135 -10.31 -10.39 -2.22
N THR A 136 -10.08 -9.45 -3.13
CA THR A 136 -9.83 -9.77 -4.55
C THR A 136 -8.49 -10.49 -4.73
N GLY A 137 -7.46 -10.18 -3.94
CA GLY A 137 -6.16 -10.88 -3.98
C GLY A 137 -6.27 -12.34 -3.56
N ILE A 138 -6.93 -12.60 -2.43
CA ILE A 138 -7.24 -13.96 -1.97
C ILE A 138 -8.14 -14.69 -2.98
N GLY A 139 -9.13 -13.99 -3.53
CA GLY A 139 -10.00 -14.53 -4.58
C GLY A 139 -9.20 -15.00 -5.80
N ASN A 140 -8.22 -14.21 -6.27
CA ASN A 140 -7.33 -14.64 -7.35
C ASN A 140 -6.52 -15.89 -6.97
N ALA A 141 -5.96 -15.94 -5.75
CA ALA A 141 -5.16 -17.07 -5.28
C ALA A 141 -5.96 -18.37 -5.12
N ILE A 142 -7.26 -18.29 -4.82
CA ILE A 142 -8.13 -19.47 -4.65
C ILE A 142 -8.76 -19.89 -5.99
N LEU A 143 -9.22 -18.94 -6.80
CA LEU A 143 -10.02 -19.21 -7.99
C LEU A 143 -9.18 -19.48 -9.23
N TYR A 144 -7.97 -18.92 -9.32
CA TYR A 144 -7.10 -19.08 -10.49
C TYR A 144 -5.78 -19.73 -10.10
N ARG A 145 -5.55 -20.91 -10.69
CA ARG A 145 -4.34 -21.68 -10.47
C ARG A 145 -3.14 -20.96 -11.09
N TRP A 146 -1.97 -21.15 -10.48
CA TRP A 146 -0.70 -20.64 -10.99
C TRP A 146 -0.66 -19.11 -11.06
N GLY A 147 -1.31 -18.48 -10.06
CA GLY A 147 -1.28 -17.05 -9.74
C GLY A 147 0.04 -16.37 -10.06
N SER A 148 1.10 -16.94 -9.50
CA SER A 148 2.45 -16.41 -9.58
C SER A 148 3.08 -16.50 -10.97
N ASN A 149 2.72 -17.51 -11.76
CA ASN A 149 3.19 -17.67 -13.14
C ASN A 149 2.57 -16.62 -14.07
N TRP A 150 1.24 -16.52 -14.09
CA TRP A 150 0.59 -15.52 -14.96
C TRP A 150 0.85 -14.09 -14.46
N TYR A 151 1.03 -13.88 -13.14
CA TYR A 151 1.47 -12.58 -12.64
C TYR A 151 2.81 -12.15 -13.28
N ALA A 152 3.82 -13.02 -13.22
CA ALA A 152 5.13 -12.74 -13.81
C ALA A 152 5.11 -12.68 -15.35
N ALA A 153 4.24 -13.46 -16.01
CA ALA A 153 4.19 -13.57 -17.46
C ALA A 153 3.28 -12.52 -18.14
N THR A 154 2.29 -11.95 -17.46
CA THR A 154 1.31 -11.03 -18.07
C THR A 154 1.20 -9.71 -17.31
N ALA A 155 0.92 -9.74 -16.01
CA ALA A 155 0.72 -8.53 -15.22
C ALA A 155 2.02 -7.71 -15.09
N VAL A 156 3.17 -8.37 -14.90
CA VAL A 156 4.48 -7.72 -14.82
C VAL A 156 4.88 -7.03 -16.13
N PRO A 157 4.80 -7.67 -17.31
CA PRO A 157 4.98 -6.98 -18.59
C PRO A 157 4.05 -5.78 -18.78
N TRP A 158 2.78 -5.87 -18.38
CA TRP A 158 1.87 -4.72 -18.40
C TRP A 158 2.37 -3.58 -17.51
N MET A 159 2.74 -3.87 -16.26
CA MET A 159 3.27 -2.85 -15.33
C MET A 159 4.52 -2.16 -15.91
N TRP A 160 5.46 -2.92 -16.48
CA TRP A 160 6.64 -2.36 -17.15
C TRP A 160 6.29 -1.54 -18.38
N SER A 161 5.30 -1.94 -19.17
CA SER A 161 4.82 -1.18 -20.34
C SER A 161 4.29 0.21 -19.93
N VAL A 162 3.57 0.29 -18.80
CA VAL A 162 3.12 1.56 -18.22
C VAL A 162 4.31 2.39 -17.72
N LEU A 163 5.26 1.77 -17.01
CA LEU A 163 6.43 2.49 -16.47
C LEU A 163 7.38 3.00 -17.56
N THR A 164 7.47 2.30 -18.69
CA THR A 164 8.25 2.70 -19.87
C THR A 164 7.49 3.62 -20.83
N LEU A 165 6.32 4.12 -20.41
CA LEU A 165 5.48 5.08 -21.14
C LEU A 165 4.95 4.55 -22.49
N ASN A 166 4.86 3.23 -22.66
CA ASN A 166 4.30 2.57 -23.83
C ASN A 166 3.27 1.50 -23.38
N PRO A 167 2.09 1.91 -22.88
CA PRO A 167 1.17 1.02 -22.18
C PRO A 167 0.57 -0.01 -23.15
N ASN A 168 0.85 -1.28 -22.92
CA ASN A 168 0.27 -2.38 -23.69
C ASN A 168 -0.85 -3.06 -22.88
N VAL A 169 -2.10 -2.72 -23.22
CA VAL A 169 -3.29 -3.20 -22.52
C VAL A 169 -3.59 -4.68 -22.80
N GLU A 170 -3.06 -5.26 -23.88
CA GLU A 170 -3.36 -6.64 -24.29
C GLU A 170 -2.96 -7.66 -23.23
N TYR A 171 -1.88 -7.40 -22.50
CA TYR A 171 -1.40 -8.21 -21.38
C TYR A 171 -2.44 -8.42 -20.28
N VAL A 172 -3.33 -7.45 -20.05
CA VAL A 172 -4.37 -7.51 -19.01
C VAL A 172 -5.79 -7.59 -19.57
N ALA A 173 -5.96 -7.42 -20.89
CA ALA A 173 -7.25 -7.32 -21.55
C ALA A 173 -8.11 -8.59 -21.40
N ASN A 174 -7.47 -9.76 -21.35
CA ASN A 174 -8.15 -11.05 -21.24
C ASN A 174 -8.15 -11.63 -19.82
N LEU A 175 -7.64 -10.88 -18.84
CA LEU A 175 -7.68 -11.34 -17.45
C LEU A 175 -9.12 -11.37 -16.91
N PRO A 176 -9.42 -12.30 -15.99
CA PRO A 176 -10.71 -12.34 -15.34
C PRO A 176 -11.07 -11.04 -14.61
N LEU A 177 -12.37 -10.80 -14.41
CA LEU A 177 -12.86 -9.54 -13.83
C LEU A 177 -12.28 -9.27 -12.43
N ILE A 178 -12.19 -10.29 -11.57
CA ILE A 178 -11.62 -10.12 -10.22
C ILE A 178 -10.13 -9.78 -10.25
N THR A 179 -9.37 -10.27 -11.23
CA THR A 179 -7.96 -9.91 -11.45
C THR A 179 -7.83 -8.48 -11.92
N LYS A 180 -8.64 -8.07 -12.90
CA LYS A 180 -8.72 -6.68 -13.36
C LYS A 180 -9.11 -5.71 -12.24
N ALA A 181 -10.09 -6.09 -11.41
CA ALA A 181 -10.52 -5.33 -10.26
C ALA A 181 -9.39 -5.20 -9.22
N HIS A 182 -8.66 -6.28 -8.94
CA HIS A 182 -7.50 -6.26 -8.05
C HIS A 182 -6.40 -5.31 -8.55
N ILE A 183 -6.07 -5.36 -9.84
CA ILE A 183 -5.07 -4.48 -10.47
C ILE A 183 -5.53 -3.02 -10.41
N PHE A 184 -6.77 -2.75 -10.80
CA PHE A 184 -7.30 -1.38 -10.82
C PHE A 184 -7.41 -0.79 -9.41
N ASN A 185 -7.90 -1.58 -8.45
CA ASN A 185 -8.00 -1.15 -7.05
C ASN A 185 -6.62 -0.93 -6.41
N ALA A 186 -5.57 -1.66 -6.83
CA ALA A 186 -4.19 -1.38 -6.43
C ALA A 186 -3.74 0.02 -6.88
N MET A 187 -4.11 0.43 -8.10
CA MET A 187 -3.80 1.77 -8.60
C MET A 187 -4.59 2.85 -7.85
N LEU A 188 -5.87 2.61 -7.53
CA LEU A 188 -6.66 3.52 -6.70
C LEU A 188 -6.03 3.69 -5.31
N PHE A 189 -5.60 2.58 -4.70
CA PHE A 189 -4.89 2.58 -3.44
C PHE A 189 -3.63 3.46 -3.49
N ILE A 190 -2.83 3.36 -4.56
CA ILE A 190 -1.65 4.22 -4.78
C ILE A 190 -2.07 5.70 -4.91
N GLY A 191 -3.10 5.99 -5.70
CA GLY A 191 -3.61 7.36 -5.88
C GLY A 191 -4.15 8.00 -4.59
N LEU A 192 -4.58 7.19 -3.61
CA LEU A 192 -5.06 7.64 -2.30
C LEU A 192 -3.95 7.93 -1.29
N ILE A 193 -2.70 7.56 -1.58
CA ILE A 193 -1.55 7.79 -0.70
C ILE A 193 -1.50 9.22 -0.14
N PRO A 194 -1.52 10.29 -0.98
CA PRO A 194 -1.32 11.65 -0.48
C PRO A 194 -2.47 12.17 0.37
N PHE A 195 -3.67 11.60 0.27
CA PHE A 195 -4.86 12.10 0.96
C PHE A 195 -5.16 11.35 2.26
N THR A 196 -4.52 10.20 2.48
CA THR A 196 -4.86 9.29 3.58
C THR A 196 -3.70 9.12 4.55
N ARG A 197 -3.91 8.30 5.59
CA ARG A 197 -2.84 7.91 6.51
C ARG A 197 -1.74 7.07 5.86
N LEU A 198 -1.90 6.58 4.63
CA LEU A 198 -0.91 5.74 3.94
C LEU A 198 0.48 6.38 3.81
N VAL A 199 0.58 7.71 3.84
CA VAL A 199 1.85 8.45 3.89
C VAL A 199 2.82 7.94 4.98
N HIS A 200 2.31 7.30 6.03
CA HIS A 200 3.13 6.70 7.08
C HIS A 200 4.12 5.63 6.57
N VAL A 201 3.85 5.00 5.42
CA VAL A 201 4.76 4.01 4.82
C VAL A 201 6.13 4.61 4.52
N PHE A 202 6.19 5.89 4.14
CA PHE A 202 7.43 6.59 3.83
C PHE A 202 8.19 7.08 5.07
N VAL A 203 7.58 6.99 6.26
CA VAL A 203 8.22 7.33 7.53
C VAL A 203 9.12 6.18 8.02
N ILE A 204 8.97 4.99 7.45
CA ILE A 204 9.81 3.83 7.77
C ILE A 204 11.26 4.15 7.38
N ASN A 205 12.07 4.48 8.38
CA ASN A 205 13.47 4.82 8.19
C ASN A 205 14.34 3.93 9.09
N ILE A 206 14.40 2.65 8.70
CA ILE A 206 15.08 1.59 9.47
C ILE A 206 16.55 1.93 9.68
N TYR A 207 17.26 2.36 8.63
CA TYR A 207 18.67 2.70 8.71
C TYR A 207 18.92 3.90 9.65
N LYS A 208 18.08 4.93 9.60
CA LYS A 208 18.22 6.07 10.50
C LYS A 208 17.90 5.70 11.94
N TYR A 209 17.08 4.70 12.23
CA TYR A 209 16.83 4.30 13.61
C TYR A 209 17.93 3.37 14.14
N LEU A 210 18.33 2.36 13.36
CA LEU A 210 19.30 1.34 13.79
C LEU A 210 20.70 1.91 14.03
N TRP A 211 21.11 2.94 13.29
CA TRP A 211 22.44 3.56 13.42
C TRP A 211 22.43 4.95 14.08
N ARG A 212 21.27 5.46 14.51
CA ARG A 212 21.20 6.78 15.16
C ARG A 212 21.68 6.71 16.61
N PRO A 213 22.50 7.67 17.07
CA PRO A 213 22.86 7.75 18.47
C PRO A 213 21.62 7.95 19.35
N TYR A 214 21.63 7.37 20.56
CA TYR A 214 20.52 7.50 21.52
C TYR A 214 20.19 8.97 21.81
N GLN A 215 21.24 9.79 21.97
CA GLN A 215 21.11 11.22 22.18
C GLN A 215 21.28 11.97 20.84
N VAL A 216 20.31 12.83 20.54
CA VAL A 216 20.40 13.78 19.42
C VAL A 216 20.19 15.17 19.97
N VAL A 217 21.26 15.95 19.94
CA VAL A 217 21.25 17.36 20.34
C VAL A 217 21.02 18.20 19.09
N ARG A 218 20.05 19.13 19.16
CA ARG A 218 19.87 20.17 18.15
C ARG A 218 20.41 21.48 18.72
N TRP A 219 21.51 21.95 18.16
CA TRP A 219 22.09 23.25 18.50
C TRP A 219 21.24 24.38 17.93
N TYR A 220 21.09 25.48 18.66
CA TYR A 220 20.52 26.71 18.13
C TYR A 220 21.43 27.21 17.00
N HIS A 221 20.96 27.11 15.75
CA HIS A 221 21.59 27.84 14.66
C HIS A 221 21.10 29.28 14.74
N ARG A 222 22.04 30.22 14.88
CA ARG A 222 21.78 31.65 15.00
C ARG A 222 21.83 32.28 13.60
N ASP A 223 21.10 31.74 12.63
CA ASP A 223 21.04 32.29 11.28
C ASP A 223 19.67 32.92 11.01
N SER A 224 19.73 34.23 10.71
CA SER A 224 18.67 35.23 10.52
C SER A 224 17.93 35.71 11.78
N GLN A 225 17.97 37.03 11.99
CA GLN A 225 17.14 37.70 12.99
C GLN A 225 15.67 37.46 12.66
N THR A 226 14.92 36.86 13.58
CA THR A 226 13.47 37.01 13.61
C THR A 226 13.16 38.48 13.88
N GLU A 227 13.04 39.31 12.84
CA GLU A 227 12.35 40.59 12.97
C GLU A 227 10.88 40.27 13.29
N ASN A 228 10.50 40.46 14.54
CA ASN A 228 9.10 40.54 14.92
C ASN A 228 8.53 41.83 14.34
N ILE A 229 8.09 41.80 13.07
CA ILE A 229 7.26 42.87 12.53
C ILE A 229 5.87 42.71 13.13
N ILE A 230 5.65 43.32 14.29
CA ILE A 230 4.30 43.53 14.83
C ILE A 230 3.66 44.60 13.94
N GLN A 231 2.84 44.19 12.98
CA GLN A 231 1.93 45.11 12.32
C GLN A 231 0.73 45.36 13.22
N TYR A 232 0.69 46.54 13.84
CA TYR A 232 -0.52 47.06 14.46
C TYR A 232 -1.50 47.41 13.34
N LYS A 233 -2.71 46.85 13.41
CA LYS A 233 -3.88 47.33 12.65
C LYS A 233 -4.52 48.50 13.37
#